data_AF-A0A1T4Y945-F1
#
_entry.id   AF-A0A1T4Y945-F1
#
_cell.length_a   1.000
_cell.length_b   1.000
_cell.length_c   1.000
_cell.angle_alpha   90.00
_cell.angle_beta   90.00
_cell.angle_gamma   90.00
#
_symmetry.space_group_name_H-M   'P 1'
#
loop_
_entity.id
_entity.type
_entity.pdbx_description
1 polymer ?
#
loop_
_entity_poly.entity_id
_entity_poly.type
_entity_poly.pdbx_seq_one_letter_code
_entity_poly.pdbx_strand_id
1 'polypeptide(L)'
;MPVYYRTLKVYGTREEIRRQVITAFLDEHPGSGKGENCSKYIYNVETLSNGDSVFLKRPATLNKGMDFTVHVEKLKFREKGMTDMPSHKNVIEDLIKKKDSNPIEYEKVKIMIDKLYKCHQVDENEYTNLLFNTGFPIEAILKSIKWLFIEQDVTYWNWSGRNMLYSALIENDLC
;
A
#
# COMPACT_ATOMS: atom_id res chain seq x y z
N MET A 1 -14.10 -19.56 11.21
CA MET A 1 -14.26 -18.18 11.73
C MET A 1 -14.69 -17.29 10.57
N PRO A 2 -15.63 -16.35 10.79
CA PRO A 2 -16.08 -15.45 9.73
C PRO A 2 -14.94 -14.52 9.28
N VAL A 3 -15.06 -14.01 8.05
CA VAL A 3 -14.26 -12.89 7.54
C VAL A 3 -15.00 -11.61 7.86
N TYR A 4 -14.36 -10.70 8.59
CA TYR A 4 -14.91 -9.41 8.95
C TYR A 4 -14.48 -8.35 7.95
N TYR A 5 -15.41 -7.50 7.52
CA TYR A 5 -15.14 -6.39 6.60
C TYR A 5 -15.28 -5.07 7.34
N ARG A 6 -14.29 -4.19 7.22
CA ARG A 6 -14.25 -2.88 7.86
C ARG A 6 -13.72 -1.82 6.89
N THR A 7 -13.91 -0.54 7.21
CA THR A 7 -13.25 0.58 6.54
C THR A 7 -12.23 1.20 7.49
N LEU A 8 -11.05 1.54 6.99
CA LEU A 8 -10.00 2.20 7.77
C LEU A 8 -9.49 3.42 7.00
N LYS A 9 -9.61 4.59 7.62
CA LYS A 9 -9.05 5.85 7.12
C LYS A 9 -8.02 6.36 8.12
N VAL A 10 -6.88 6.82 7.62
CA VAL A 10 -5.74 7.24 8.43
C VAL A 10 -5.17 8.57 7.94
N TYR A 11 -4.88 9.46 8.89
CA TYR A 11 -4.41 10.81 8.61
C TYR A 11 -3.42 11.28 9.68
N GLY A 12 -2.66 12.33 9.39
CA GLY A 12 -1.75 12.97 10.35
C GLY A 12 -0.30 12.51 10.20
N THR A 13 0.48 12.62 11.27
CA THR A 13 1.90 12.25 11.24
C THR A 13 2.08 10.73 11.11
N ARG A 14 3.32 10.32 10.85
CA ARG A 14 3.72 8.90 10.83
C ARG A 14 3.28 8.14 12.09
N GLU A 15 3.48 8.75 13.27
CA GLU A 15 3.10 8.17 14.56
C GLU A 15 1.58 8.07 14.72
N GLU A 16 0.85 9.09 14.27
CA GLU A 16 -0.61 9.13 14.35
C GLU A 16 -1.26 8.10 13.43
N ILE A 17 -0.77 7.98 12.20
CA ILE A 17 -1.21 6.96 11.24
C ILE A 17 -0.97 5.58 11.83
N ARG A 18 0.24 5.30 12.32
CA ARG A 18 0.57 4.01 12.95
C ARG A 18 -0.35 3.72 14.13
N ARG A 19 -0.60 4.71 15.00
CA ARG A 19 -1.52 4.57 16.14
C ARG A 19 -2.93 4.21 15.70
N GLN A 20 -3.46 4.87 14.66
CA GLN A 20 -4.79 4.57 14.12
C GLN A 20 -4.88 3.13 13.58
N VAL A 21 -3.87 2.69 12.82
CA VAL A 21 -3.82 1.31 12.30
C VAL A 21 -3.79 0.28 13.44
N ILE A 22 -2.89 0.45 14.40
CA ILE A 22 -2.77 -0.48 15.54
C ILE A 22 -4.05 -0.49 16.38
N THR A 23 -4.66 0.67 16.61
CA THR A 23 -5.92 0.75 17.36
C THR A 23 -7.02 -0.05 16.67
N ALA A 24 -7.14 0.06 15.34
CA ALA A 24 -8.10 -0.75 14.59
C ALA A 24 -7.86 -2.27 14.74
N PHE A 25 -6.60 -2.69 14.86
CA PHE A 25 -6.24 -4.09 15.08
C PHE A 25 -6.53 -4.57 16.50
N LEU A 26 -6.45 -3.69 17.51
CA LEU A 26 -6.81 -4.02 18.89
C LEU A 26 -8.31 -4.33 19.04
N ASP A 27 -9.15 -3.80 18.14
CA ASP A 27 -10.59 -4.07 18.09
C ASP A 27 -10.94 -5.39 17.34
N GLU A 28 -9.94 -6.20 16.97
CA GLU A 28 -10.13 -7.50 16.33
C GLU A 28 -10.46 -8.60 17.35
N HIS A 29 -11.51 -9.36 17.10
CA HIS A 29 -11.79 -10.59 17.85
C HIS A 29 -10.69 -11.64 17.63
N PRO A 30 -10.21 -12.32 18.69
CA PRO A 30 -9.22 -13.37 18.57
C PRO A 30 -9.76 -14.57 17.78
N GLY A 31 -8.85 -15.28 17.10
CA GLY A 31 -9.12 -16.62 16.57
C GLY A 31 -8.98 -17.71 17.63
N SER A 32 -9.37 -18.93 17.29
CA SER A 32 -9.16 -20.13 18.11
C SER A 32 -8.06 -21.05 17.57
N GLY A 33 -7.41 -20.69 16.46
CA GLY A 33 -6.33 -21.48 15.87
C GLY A 33 -5.89 -20.98 14.48
N LYS A 34 -5.24 -21.85 13.71
CA LYS A 34 -4.78 -21.57 12.33
C LYS A 34 -5.88 -21.84 11.29
N GLY A 35 -5.69 -21.34 10.07
CA GLY A 35 -6.57 -21.63 8.93
C GLY A 35 -7.98 -21.12 9.16
N GLU A 36 -8.96 -22.02 9.09
CA GLU A 36 -10.38 -21.68 9.31
C GLU A 36 -10.71 -21.32 10.77
N ASN A 37 -9.83 -21.64 11.72
CA ASN A 37 -9.96 -21.22 13.11
C ASN A 37 -9.35 -19.85 13.38
N CYS A 38 -8.77 -19.19 12.37
CA CYS A 38 -8.21 -17.86 12.48
C CYS A 38 -9.28 -16.81 12.15
N SER A 39 -9.43 -15.77 12.99
CA SER A 39 -10.23 -14.59 12.65
C SER A 39 -9.55 -13.83 11.52
N LYS A 40 -10.29 -13.55 10.44
CA LYS A 40 -9.77 -12.87 9.24
C LYS A 40 -10.44 -11.51 9.11
N TYR A 41 -9.67 -10.49 8.77
CA TYR A 41 -10.16 -9.13 8.57
C TYR A 41 -9.76 -8.60 7.20
N ILE A 42 -10.69 -7.88 6.56
CA ILE A 42 -10.47 -7.14 5.34
C ILE A 42 -10.82 -5.68 5.62
N TYR A 43 -9.84 -4.79 5.49
CA TYR A 43 -10.02 -3.35 5.67
C TYR A 43 -9.99 -2.66 4.31
N ASN A 44 -11.11 -2.10 3.86
CA ASN A 44 -11.09 -1.17 2.73
C ASN A 44 -10.44 0.13 3.18
N VAL A 45 -9.35 0.51 2.52
CA VAL A 45 -8.57 1.69 2.88
C VAL A 45 -8.62 2.79 1.84
N GLU A 46 -8.74 2.44 0.57
CA GLU A 46 -8.84 3.40 -0.53
C GLU A 46 -9.82 2.89 -1.60
N THR A 47 -10.49 3.83 -2.24
CA THR A 47 -11.29 3.57 -3.45
C THR A 47 -10.55 4.22 -4.62
N LEU A 48 -10.49 3.51 -5.74
CA LEU A 48 -9.97 3.99 -7.01
C LEU A 48 -11.09 4.69 -7.79
N SER A 49 -10.73 5.55 -8.73
CA SER A 49 -11.67 6.27 -9.60
C SER A 49 -12.63 5.36 -10.39
N ASN A 50 -12.21 4.13 -10.70
CA ASN A 50 -13.03 3.12 -11.38
C ASN A 50 -13.95 2.31 -10.43
N GLY A 51 -13.96 2.62 -9.13
CA GLY A 51 -14.74 1.94 -8.10
C GLY A 51 -14.07 0.72 -7.45
N ASP A 52 -12.93 0.27 -7.96
CA ASP A 52 -12.16 -0.81 -7.35
C ASP A 52 -11.52 -0.34 -6.03
N SER A 53 -11.24 -1.27 -5.11
CA SER A 53 -10.68 -0.94 -3.80
C SER A 53 -9.22 -1.35 -3.61
N VAL A 54 -8.46 -0.54 -2.88
CA VAL A 54 -7.23 -0.98 -2.19
C VAL A 54 -7.63 -1.39 -0.79
N PHE A 55 -7.25 -2.60 -0.38
CA PHE A 55 -7.66 -3.16 0.89
C PHE A 55 -6.52 -3.93 1.57
N LEU A 56 -6.61 -4.02 2.89
CA LEU A 56 -5.67 -4.79 3.71
C LEU A 56 -6.28 -6.14 4.05
N LYS A 57 -5.48 -7.21 4.01
CA LYS A 57 -5.88 -8.52 4.57
C LYS A 57 -5.08 -8.81 5.85
N ARG A 58 -5.78 -9.34 6.85
CA ARG A 58 -5.22 -9.74 8.15
C ARG A 58 -5.76 -11.08 8.65
N PRO A 59 -4.96 -11.82 9.45
CA PRO A 59 -3.55 -11.56 9.71
C PRO A 59 -2.69 -11.85 8.47
N ALA A 60 -1.53 -11.21 8.33
CA ALA A 60 -0.56 -11.64 7.32
C ALA A 60 0.03 -13.01 7.71
N THR A 61 0.64 -13.68 6.73
CA THR A 61 1.24 -15.00 6.93
C THR A 61 2.56 -14.96 7.69
N LEU A 62 3.28 -13.83 7.62
CA LEU A 62 4.55 -13.59 8.32
C LEU A 62 4.30 -12.80 9.62
N ASN A 63 5.37 -12.52 10.37
CA ASN A 63 5.38 -11.65 11.56
C ASN A 63 4.32 -11.93 12.64
N LYS A 64 3.82 -13.17 12.72
CA LYS A 64 2.79 -13.62 13.68
C LYS A 64 1.53 -12.75 13.67
N GLY A 65 1.22 -12.08 12.56
CA GLY A 65 -0.05 -11.36 12.36
C GLY A 65 -0.12 -9.95 12.97
N MET A 66 1.00 -9.35 13.36
CA MET A 66 1.03 -7.94 13.77
C MET A 66 0.92 -6.99 12.55
N ASP A 67 1.32 -7.45 11.38
CA ASP A 67 1.32 -6.78 10.08
C ASP A 67 0.12 -7.14 9.19
N PHE A 68 0.09 -6.59 7.98
CA PHE A 68 -0.98 -6.80 7.01
C PHE A 68 -0.42 -6.88 5.59
N THR A 69 -1.19 -7.45 4.67
CA THR A 69 -0.87 -7.42 3.24
C THR A 69 -1.76 -6.42 2.52
N VAL A 70 -1.18 -5.64 1.60
CA VAL A 70 -1.90 -4.68 0.74
C VAL A 70 -2.37 -5.42 -0.51
N HIS A 71 -3.60 -5.18 -0.96
CA HIS A 71 -4.15 -5.76 -2.18
C HIS A 71 -4.89 -4.70 -2.98
N VAL A 72 -4.90 -4.85 -4.30
CA VAL A 72 -5.70 -4.01 -5.20
C VAL A 72 -6.69 -4.90 -5.95
N GLU A 73 -7.98 -4.57 -5.84
CA GLU A 73 -9.04 -5.31 -6.50
C GLU A 73 -8.84 -5.35 -8.01
N LYS A 74 -9.09 -6.53 -8.61
CA LYS A 74 -9.02 -6.83 -10.06
C LYS A 74 -7.67 -6.59 -10.75
N LEU A 75 -6.63 -6.13 -10.07
CA LEU A 75 -5.28 -6.06 -10.61
C LEU A 75 -4.48 -7.33 -10.32
N LYS A 76 -3.63 -7.74 -11.27
CA LYS A 76 -2.73 -8.89 -11.12
C LYS A 76 -1.28 -8.45 -11.29
N PHE A 77 -0.55 -8.36 -10.18
CA PHE A 77 0.87 -8.03 -10.11
C PHE A 77 1.80 -9.23 -10.38
N ARG A 78 1.24 -10.46 -10.40
CA ARG A 78 1.97 -11.72 -10.58
C ARG A 78 1.09 -12.75 -11.29
N GLU A 79 1.72 -13.70 -11.98
CA GLU A 79 1.04 -14.79 -12.71
C GLU A 79 0.39 -15.83 -11.79
N LYS A 80 1.02 -16.13 -10.64
CA LYS A 80 0.60 -17.18 -9.70
C LYS A 80 0.72 -16.72 -8.25
N GLY A 81 -0.02 -17.38 -7.35
CA GLY A 81 -0.03 -17.09 -5.92
C GLY A 81 -0.98 -15.95 -5.55
N MET A 82 -0.58 -15.09 -4.62
CA MET A 82 -1.31 -13.85 -4.27
C MET A 82 -1.09 -12.82 -5.40
N THR A 83 -1.89 -12.94 -6.45
CA THR A 83 -1.73 -12.16 -7.68
C THR A 83 -2.13 -10.70 -7.50
N ASP A 84 -3.07 -10.41 -6.61
CA ASP A 84 -3.60 -9.07 -6.31
C ASP A 84 -2.75 -8.26 -5.32
N MET A 85 -1.65 -8.84 -4.82
CA MET A 85 -0.76 -8.20 -3.84
C MET A 85 0.47 -7.58 -4.52
N PRO A 86 0.58 -6.24 -4.55
CA PRO A 86 1.79 -5.58 -5.03
C PRO A 86 2.95 -5.83 -4.06
N SER A 87 4.10 -6.23 -4.59
CA SER A 87 5.36 -6.14 -3.83
C SER A 87 6.13 -4.88 -4.13
N HIS A 88 7.11 -4.55 -3.27
CA HIS A 88 8.03 -3.43 -3.50
C HIS A 88 8.65 -3.48 -4.90
N LYS A 89 9.10 -4.67 -5.33
CA LYS A 89 9.63 -4.89 -6.68
C LYS A 89 8.60 -4.59 -7.77
N ASN A 90 7.35 -5.06 -7.64
CA ASN A 90 6.31 -4.79 -8.63
C ASN A 90 6.04 -3.28 -8.79
N VAL A 91 6.00 -2.55 -7.67
CA VAL A 91 5.81 -1.10 -7.67
C VAL A 91 6.99 -0.38 -8.33
N ILE A 92 8.23 -0.74 -7.95
CA ILE A 92 9.45 -0.15 -8.52
C ILE A 92 9.53 -0.40 -10.02
N GLU A 93 9.33 -1.63 -10.49
CA GLU A 93 9.38 -1.97 -11.92
C GLU A 93 8.31 -1.25 -12.73
N ASP A 94 7.11 -1.07 -12.17
CA ASP A 94 6.03 -0.34 -12.80
C ASP A 94 6.36 1.16 -12.93
N LEU A 95 6.92 1.74 -11.87
CA LEU A 95 7.37 3.14 -11.85
C LEU A 95 8.52 3.40 -12.82
N ILE A 96 9.48 2.47 -12.96
CA ILE A 96 10.56 2.56 -13.97
C ILE A 96 9.95 2.63 -15.38
N LYS A 97 9.02 1.72 -15.72
CA LYS A 97 8.35 1.73 -17.04
C LYS A 97 7.61 3.04 -17.31
N LYS A 98 7.00 3.64 -16.28
CA LYS A 98 6.32 4.93 -16.40
C LYS A 98 7.31 6.06 -16.65
N LYS A 99 8.39 6.11 -15.88
CA LYS A 99 9.49 7.07 -16.06
C LYS A 99 10.06 6.99 -17.47
N ASP A 100 10.40 5.79 -17.94
CA ASP A 100 10.97 5.57 -19.27
C ASP A 100 9.99 5.98 -20.38
N SER A 101 8.68 5.80 -20.17
CA SER A 101 7.66 6.14 -21.15
C SER A 101 7.36 7.64 -21.25
N ASN A 102 7.39 8.37 -20.13
CA ASN A 102 7.12 9.81 -20.10
C ASN A 102 7.84 10.46 -18.91
N PRO A 103 9.14 10.79 -19.05
CA PRO A 103 9.93 11.37 -17.95
C PRO A 103 9.36 12.70 -17.44
N ILE A 104 8.78 13.53 -18.32
CA ILE A 104 8.27 14.86 -17.97
C ILE A 104 7.06 14.75 -17.04
N GLU A 105 6.11 13.87 -17.34
CA GLU A 105 4.99 13.62 -16.42
C GLU A 105 5.45 12.92 -15.15
N TYR A 106 6.46 12.06 -15.25
CA TYR A 106 6.97 11.30 -14.12
C TYR A 106 7.61 12.20 -13.04
N GLU A 107 8.15 13.36 -13.37
CA GLU A 107 8.63 14.32 -12.36
C GLU A 107 7.54 14.74 -11.36
N LYS A 108 6.27 14.77 -11.79
CA LYS A 108 5.13 15.00 -10.88
C LYS A 108 4.92 13.81 -9.94
N VAL A 109 5.13 12.58 -10.44
CA VAL A 109 5.03 11.34 -9.65
C VAL A 109 6.07 11.33 -8.54
N LYS A 110 7.32 11.73 -8.81
CA LYS A 110 8.38 11.85 -7.78
C LYS A 110 7.92 12.71 -6.59
N ILE A 111 7.37 13.90 -6.88
CA ILE A 111 6.83 14.82 -5.86
C ILE A 111 5.72 14.16 -5.03
N MET A 112 4.83 13.41 -5.66
CA MET A 112 3.75 12.71 -4.96
C MET A 112 4.28 11.57 -4.09
N ILE A 113 5.24 10.78 -4.57
CA ILE A 113 5.86 9.72 -3.75
C ILE A 113 6.57 10.34 -2.54
N ASP A 114 7.26 11.46 -2.71
CA ASP A 114 7.89 12.24 -1.64
C ASP A 114 6.90 12.70 -0.58
N LYS A 115 5.73 13.19 -1.01
CA LYS A 115 4.62 13.55 -0.11
C LYS A 115 4.16 12.32 0.68
N LEU A 116 3.90 11.20 0.01
CA LEU A 116 3.48 9.96 0.66
C LEU A 116 4.53 9.45 1.65
N TYR A 117 5.82 9.52 1.29
CA TYR A 117 6.94 9.20 2.15
C TYR A 117 7.06 10.13 3.37
N LYS A 118 6.53 11.36 3.30
CA LYS A 118 6.44 12.29 4.44
C LYS A 118 5.08 12.25 5.15
N CYS A 119 4.22 11.29 4.84
CA CYS A 119 2.85 11.16 5.36
C CYS A 119 1.94 12.35 5.00
N HIS A 120 2.29 13.13 3.98
CA HIS A 120 1.40 14.15 3.44
C HIS A 120 0.33 13.52 2.57
N GLN A 121 -0.82 14.17 2.49
CA GLN A 121 -1.89 13.77 1.58
C GLN A 121 -1.49 14.08 0.13
N VAL A 122 -1.93 13.21 -0.77
CA VAL A 122 -1.89 13.42 -2.22
C VAL A 122 -3.34 13.38 -2.68
N ASP A 123 -3.82 14.50 -3.20
CA ASP A 123 -5.20 14.61 -3.65
C ASP A 123 -5.37 13.99 -5.03
N GLU A 124 -6.57 13.48 -5.33
CA GLU A 124 -6.88 12.84 -6.62
C GLU A 124 -6.49 13.74 -7.81
N ASN A 125 -6.79 15.03 -7.70
CA ASN A 125 -6.53 16.08 -8.68
C ASN A 125 -5.04 16.15 -9.10
N GLU A 126 -4.12 15.72 -8.24
CA GLU A 126 -2.68 15.75 -8.51
C GLU A 126 -2.25 14.70 -9.55
N TYR A 127 -2.99 13.60 -9.66
CA TYR A 127 -2.68 12.49 -10.57
C TYR A 127 -3.77 12.17 -11.59
N THR A 128 -4.99 12.72 -11.48
CA THR A 128 -6.08 12.44 -12.44
C THR A 128 -5.70 12.73 -13.89
N ASN A 129 -4.85 13.73 -14.11
CA ASN A 129 -4.43 14.15 -15.46
C ASN A 129 -3.14 13.46 -15.95
N LEU A 130 -2.55 12.57 -15.15
CA LEU A 130 -1.36 11.82 -15.56
C LEU A 130 -1.77 10.61 -16.40
N LEU A 131 -1.22 10.52 -17.60
CA LEU A 131 -1.58 9.49 -18.57
C LEU A 131 -0.35 8.66 -18.91
N PHE A 132 -0.24 7.52 -18.22
CA PHE A 132 0.75 6.51 -18.53
C PHE A 132 0.08 5.36 -19.30
N ASN A 133 0.58 5.07 -20.50
CA ASN A 133 0.10 3.96 -21.33
C ASN A 133 0.80 2.62 -21.00
N THR A 134 1.55 2.57 -19.90
CA THR A 134 2.35 1.41 -19.48
C THR A 134 2.07 1.03 -18.04
N GLY A 135 2.02 -0.27 -17.78
CA GLY A 135 1.85 -0.80 -16.42
C GLY A 135 0.43 -0.62 -15.87
N PHE A 136 0.32 -0.55 -14.54
CA PHE A 136 -0.95 -0.38 -13.82
C PHE A 136 -1.39 1.09 -13.77
N PRO A 137 -2.67 1.38 -13.48
CA PRO A 137 -3.11 2.76 -13.24
C PRO A 137 -2.23 3.45 -12.18
N ILE A 138 -1.77 4.68 -12.45
CA ILE A 138 -0.89 5.42 -11.53
C ILE A 138 -1.53 5.61 -10.16
N GLU A 139 -2.84 5.84 -10.11
CA GLU A 139 -3.63 5.92 -8.88
C GLU A 139 -3.47 4.65 -8.01
N ALA A 140 -3.58 3.47 -8.62
CA ALA A 140 -3.42 2.20 -7.92
C ALA A 140 -2.01 2.05 -7.35
N ILE A 141 -0.98 2.50 -8.08
CA ILE A 141 0.41 2.46 -7.65
C ILE A 141 0.66 3.43 -6.49
N LEU A 142 0.19 4.68 -6.58
CA LEU A 142 0.34 5.69 -5.53
C LEU A 142 -0.38 5.27 -4.23
N LYS A 143 -1.60 4.74 -4.33
CA LYS A 143 -2.33 4.23 -3.17
C LYS A 143 -1.68 2.96 -2.59
N SER A 144 -1.13 2.08 -3.44
CA SER A 144 -0.38 0.90 -2.98
C SER A 144 0.90 1.27 -2.25
N ILE A 145 1.73 2.16 -2.80
CA ILE A 145 3.02 2.53 -2.19
C ILE A 145 2.83 3.27 -0.86
N LYS A 146 1.78 4.09 -0.74
CA LYS A 146 1.35 4.69 0.54
C LYS A 146 1.17 3.60 1.61
N TRP A 147 0.40 2.56 1.30
CA TRP A 147 0.12 1.49 2.25
C TRP A 147 1.29 0.54 2.48
N LEU A 148 2.21 0.40 1.53
CA LEU A 148 3.49 -0.29 1.73
C LEU A 148 4.40 0.49 2.70
N PHE A 149 4.47 1.82 2.60
CA PHE A 149 5.18 2.61 3.63
C PHE A 149 4.56 2.45 5.03
N ILE A 150 3.23 2.42 5.12
CA ILE A 150 2.52 2.22 6.39
C ILE A 150 2.73 0.81 6.94
N GLU A 151 2.75 -0.22 6.07
CA GLU A 151 3.06 -1.59 6.46
C GLU A 151 4.45 -1.68 7.10
N GLN A 152 5.46 -1.03 6.52
CA GLN A 152 6.79 -0.94 7.12
C GLN A 152 6.79 -0.20 8.47
N ASP A 153 5.93 0.79 8.67
CA ASP A 153 5.83 1.52 9.94
C ASP A 153 5.16 0.72 11.06
N VAL A 154 4.33 -0.26 10.70
CA VAL A 154 3.71 -1.20 11.64
C VAL A 154 4.70 -2.32 11.95
N THR A 155 5.25 -2.97 10.93
CA THR A 155 6.14 -4.13 11.08
C THR A 155 7.50 -3.75 11.70
N TYR A 156 8.07 -2.63 11.27
CA TYR A 156 9.45 -2.23 11.54
C TYR A 156 9.53 -0.84 12.19
N TRP A 157 8.60 -0.54 13.10
CA TRP A 157 8.36 0.79 13.67
C TRP A 157 9.58 1.53 14.26
N ASN A 158 10.57 0.79 14.80
CA ASN A 158 11.81 1.29 15.40
C ASN A 158 13.04 1.10 14.47
N TRP A 159 12.81 0.57 13.27
CA TRP A 159 13.84 0.24 12.31
C TRP A 159 13.67 1.09 11.04
N SER A 160 14.46 0.79 10.02
CA SER A 160 14.57 1.57 8.79
C SER A 160 13.65 1.10 7.67
N GLY A 161 12.66 0.21 7.89
CA GLY A 161 11.87 -0.41 6.81
C GLY A 161 11.29 0.57 5.80
N ARG A 162 10.66 1.66 6.29
CA ARG A 162 10.14 2.76 5.44
C ARG A 162 11.25 3.44 4.63
N ASN A 163 12.38 3.72 5.27
CA ASN A 163 13.54 4.34 4.64
C ASN A 163 14.17 3.40 3.60
N MET A 164 14.23 2.09 3.85
CA MET A 164 14.77 1.12 2.90
C MET A 164 13.95 1.09 1.60
N LEU A 165 12.62 1.11 1.69
CA LEU A 165 11.76 1.21 0.50
C LEU A 165 12.02 2.53 -0.24
N TYR A 166 12.11 3.65 0.47
CA TYR A 166 12.35 4.96 -0.15
C TYR A 166 13.76 5.07 -0.77
N SER A 167 14.80 4.56 -0.10
CA SER A 167 16.16 4.48 -0.65
C SER A 167 16.21 3.65 -1.93
N ALA A 168 15.49 2.53 -1.99
CA ALA A 168 15.39 1.74 -3.22
C ALA A 168 14.74 2.52 -4.38
N LEU A 169 13.79 3.43 -4.09
CA LEU A 169 13.22 4.32 -5.10
C LEU A 169 14.25 5.34 -5.59
N ILE A 170 15.00 5.98 -4.68
CA ILE A 170 16.08 6.92 -5.01
C ILE A 170 17.17 6.25 -5.86
N GLU A 171 17.60 5.04 -5.49
CA GLU A 171 18.60 4.27 -6.25
C GLU A 171 18.19 3.97 -7.69
N ASN A 172 16.89 3.94 -7.96
CA ASN A 172 16.32 3.77 -9.30
C ASN A 172 15.91 5.11 -9.95
N ASP A 173 16.25 6.25 -9.35
CA ASP A 173 15.87 7.61 -9.78
C ASP A 173 14.33 7.72 -9.96
N LEU A 174 13.60 7.26 -8.94
CA LEU A 174 12.13 7.31 -8.86
C LEU A 174 11.63 8.32 -7.82
N CYS A 175 12.53 8.96 -7.08
CA CYS A 175 12.30 10.04 -6.12
C CYS A 175 13.50 10.99 -6.16
#